data_AF-A0A1F7GJA7-F1
#
_entry.id   AF-A0A1F7GJA7-F1
#
_cell.length_a   1.000
_cell.length_b   1.000
_cell.length_c   1.000
_cell.angle_alpha   90.00
_cell.angle_beta   90.00
_cell.angle_gamma   90.00
#
_symmetry.space_group_name_H-M   'P 1'
#
loop_
_entity.id
_entity.type
_entity.pdbx_description
1 polymer ?
#
loop_
_entity_poly.entity_id
_entity_poly.type
_entity_poly.pdbx_seq_one_letter_code
_entity_poly.pdbx_strand_id
1 'polypeptide(L)'
;MGDILVVVVTSDERVRERKGHRRPIQNQETRVGIISELKCVDYALIGPNIDNNRNSTTIKVINELQPNIFVTPDLQKFIEQKNKITSRNTKIVKDTPHRIDSTTEIINRILELYKN
;
A
#
# COMPACT_ATOMS: atom_id res chain seq x y z
N MET A 1 6.41 19.05 4.62
CA MET A 1 7.72 18.51 4.17
C MET A 1 7.45 17.25 3.38
N GLY A 2 8.05 17.16 2.20
CA GLY A 2 7.78 16.14 1.20
C GLY A 2 7.66 16.86 -0.13
N ASP A 3 8.66 16.70 -1.01
CA ASP A 3 8.68 17.32 -2.33
C ASP A 3 8.17 16.36 -3.42
N ILE A 4 8.29 15.05 -3.17
CA ILE A 4 7.87 13.97 -4.06
C ILE A 4 7.15 12.89 -3.23
N LEU A 5 5.93 12.55 -3.60
CA LEU A 5 5.16 11.43 -3.07
C LEU A 5 5.11 10.26 -4.07
N VAL A 6 5.69 9.14 -3.66
CA VAL A 6 5.60 7.87 -4.39
C VAL A 6 4.63 6.94 -3.66
N VAL A 7 3.59 6.47 -4.36
CA VAL A 7 2.61 5.53 -3.82
C VAL A 7 2.78 4.16 -4.47
N VAL A 8 3.00 3.16 -3.62
CA VAL A 8 3.14 1.76 -4.05
C VAL A 8 1.80 1.04 -3.90
N VAL A 9 1.18 0.72 -5.02
CA VAL A 9 -0.09 -0.01 -5.08
C VAL A 9 0.19 -1.50 -5.06
N THR A 10 -0.33 -2.22 -4.07
CA THR A 10 -0.10 -3.67 -3.95
C THR A 10 -0.63 -4.43 -5.18
N SER A 11 0.13 -5.40 -5.71
CA SER A 11 -0.28 -6.25 -6.84
C SER A 11 -1.51 -7.11 -6.55
N ASP A 12 -2.21 -7.55 -7.60
CA ASP A 12 -3.44 -8.34 -7.46
C ASP A 12 -3.21 -9.70 -6.81
N GLU A 13 -2.11 -10.37 -7.18
CA GLU A 13 -1.70 -11.64 -6.61
C GLU A 13 -1.55 -11.54 -5.08
N ARG A 14 -0.85 -10.51 -4.61
CA ARG A 14 -0.62 -10.30 -3.18
C ARG A 14 -1.86 -9.86 -2.43
N VAL A 15 -2.80 -9.20 -3.11
CA VAL A 15 -4.13 -8.94 -2.54
C VAL A 15 -4.91 -10.23 -2.40
N ARG A 16 -4.91 -11.11 -3.43
CA ARG A 16 -5.55 -12.43 -3.40
C ARG A 16 -5.02 -13.32 -2.29
N GLU A 17 -3.70 -13.39 -2.11
CA GLU A 17 -3.06 -14.14 -1.01
C GLU A 17 -3.60 -13.74 0.36
N ARG A 18 -3.83 -12.44 0.59
CA ARG A 18 -4.29 -11.96 1.90
C ARG A 18 -5.79 -12.02 2.09
N LYS A 19 -6.54 -11.61 1.05
CA LYS A 19 -7.97 -11.32 1.17
C LYS A 19 -8.84 -12.39 0.49
N GLY A 20 -8.22 -13.42 -0.09
CA GLY A 20 -8.88 -14.49 -0.83
C GLY A 20 -9.13 -14.15 -2.30
N HIS A 21 -9.53 -15.16 -3.06
CA HIS A 21 -9.67 -15.09 -4.52
C HIS A 21 -10.69 -14.05 -5.01
N ARG A 22 -11.68 -13.68 -4.19
CA ARG A 22 -12.71 -12.67 -4.52
C ARG A 22 -12.20 -11.22 -4.49
N ARG A 23 -10.90 -10.99 -4.26
CA ARG A 23 -10.30 -9.67 -4.13
C ARG A 23 -9.03 -9.58 -5.01
N PRO A 24 -8.64 -8.39 -5.49
CA PRO A 24 -9.34 -7.11 -5.33
C PRO A 24 -10.56 -7.01 -6.26
N ILE A 25 -11.40 -5.99 -6.03
CA ILE A 25 -12.54 -5.70 -6.93
C ILE A 25 -12.05 -4.97 -8.19
N GLN A 26 -11.22 -3.95 -7.99
CA GLN A 26 -10.49 -3.28 -9.06
C GLN A 26 -9.09 -3.90 -9.18
N ASN A 27 -8.71 -4.29 -10.39
CA ASN A 27 -7.38 -4.83 -10.66
C ASN A 27 -6.28 -3.78 -10.38
N GLN A 28 -5.03 -4.22 -10.36
CA GLN A 28 -3.87 -3.39 -10.00
C GLN A 28 -3.67 -2.21 -10.94
N GLU A 29 -3.94 -2.37 -12.24
CA GLU A 29 -3.81 -1.32 -13.26
C GLU A 29 -4.82 -0.20 -13.00
N THR A 30 -6.10 -0.57 -12.78
CA THR A 30 -7.14 0.39 -12.42
C THR A 30 -6.82 1.11 -11.11
N ARG A 31 -6.33 0.39 -10.10
CA ARG A 31 -5.97 0.99 -8.81
C ARG A 31 -4.78 1.94 -8.92
N VAL A 32 -3.76 1.62 -9.72
CA VAL A 32 -2.65 2.55 -10.00
C VAL A 32 -3.15 3.77 -10.74
N GLY A 33 -3.97 3.61 -11.77
CA GLY A 33 -4.54 4.74 -12.51
C GLY A 33 -5.34 5.69 -11.60
N ILE A 34 -6.18 5.17 -10.71
CA ILE A 34 -6.92 6.03 -9.75
C ILE A 34 -5.96 6.79 -8.83
N ILE A 35 -4.91 6.12 -8.34
CA ILE A 35 -3.95 6.73 -7.41
C ILE A 35 -3.05 7.76 -8.11
N SER A 36 -2.67 7.55 -9.38
CA SER A 36 -1.84 8.50 -10.13
C SER A 36 -2.57 9.81 -10.42
N GLU A 37 -3.91 9.80 -10.48
CA GLU A 37 -4.71 11.02 -10.70
C GLU A 37 -4.89 11.87 -9.43
N LEU A 38 -4.42 11.41 -8.27
CA LEU A 38 -4.48 12.23 -7.06
C LEU A 38 -3.46 13.36 -7.15
N LYS A 39 -3.93 14.61 -7.00
CA LYS A 39 -3.11 15.83 -7.11
C LYS A 39 -1.80 15.81 -6.27
N CYS A 40 -1.79 15.10 -5.15
CA CYS A 40 -0.64 15.03 -4.27
C CYS A 40 0.36 13.91 -4.61
N VAL A 41 0.06 13.05 -5.58
CA VAL A 41 0.88 11.90 -5.95
C VAL A 41 1.72 12.25 -7.17
N ASP A 42 3.03 12.16 -7.05
CA ASP A 42 3.97 12.40 -8.15
C ASP A 42 4.24 11.13 -8.96
N TYR A 43 4.29 9.97 -8.27
CA TYR A 43 4.47 8.67 -8.90
C TYR A 43 3.58 7.61 -8.24
N ALA A 44 2.93 6.80 -9.06
CA ALA A 44 2.24 5.60 -8.63
C ALA A 44 2.85 4.39 -9.33
N LEU A 45 3.14 3.33 -8.58
CA LEU A 45 3.72 2.10 -9.14
C LEU A 45 3.11 0.85 -8.53
N ILE A 46 3.12 -0.23 -9.31
CA ILE A 46 2.67 -1.54 -8.84
C ILE A 46 3.79 -2.17 -8.01
N GLY A 47 3.49 -2.54 -6.78
CA GLY A 47 4.43 -3.18 -5.88
C GLY A 47 4.89 -4.53 -6.45
N PRO A 48 6.21 -4.81 -6.45
CA PRO A 48 6.73 -6.02 -7.05
C PRO A 48 6.29 -7.24 -6.25
N ASN A 49 5.93 -8.33 -6.95
CA ASN A 49 5.68 -9.58 -6.27
C ASN A 49 7.00 -10.32 -6.06
N ILE A 50 7.40 -10.47 -4.80
CA ILE A 50 8.71 -11.03 -4.42
C ILE A 50 8.49 -11.91 -3.23
N ASP A 51 8.49 -13.21 -3.52
CA ASP A 51 8.14 -14.26 -2.59
C ASP A 51 6.74 -14.06 -1.98
N ASN A 52 6.25 -15.06 -1.24
CA ASN A 52 4.94 -14.96 -0.59
C ASN A 52 4.97 -14.03 0.67
N ASN A 53 5.97 -13.14 0.84
CA ASN A 53 6.17 -12.31 2.04
C ASN A 53 6.02 -10.79 1.79
N ARG A 54 5.12 -10.11 2.54
CA ARG A 54 4.88 -8.66 2.37
C ARG A 54 6.06 -7.79 2.74
N ASN A 55 6.80 -8.22 3.76
CA ASN A 55 7.85 -7.38 4.31
C ASN A 55 9.02 -7.30 3.33
N SER A 56 9.31 -8.36 2.58
CA SER A 56 10.33 -8.36 1.53
C SER A 56 9.97 -7.39 0.41
N THR A 57 8.72 -7.37 -0.06
CA THR A 57 8.25 -6.40 -1.07
C THR A 57 8.49 -4.96 -0.60
N THR A 58 7.99 -4.59 0.58
CA THR A 58 8.10 -3.19 1.06
C THR A 58 9.55 -2.81 1.33
N ILE A 59 10.35 -3.68 1.95
CA ILE A 59 11.76 -3.42 2.22
C ILE A 59 12.54 -3.24 0.91
N LYS A 60 12.28 -4.05 -0.13
CA LYS A 60 12.93 -3.87 -1.42
C LYS A 60 12.61 -2.50 -2.02
N VAL A 61 11.34 -2.09 -2.01
CA VAL A 61 10.96 -0.78 -2.56
C VAL A 61 11.62 0.35 -1.77
N ILE A 62 11.69 0.27 -0.44
CA ILE A 62 12.44 1.24 0.37
C ILE A 62 13.92 1.25 -0.02
N ASN A 63 14.53 0.08 -0.24
CA ASN A 63 15.93 -0.04 -0.59
C ASN A 63 16.24 0.41 -2.02
N GLU A 64 15.30 0.31 -2.94
CA GLU A 64 15.47 0.79 -4.33
C GLU A 64 15.24 2.30 -4.43
N LEU A 65 14.18 2.81 -3.81
CA LEU A 65 13.82 4.22 -3.88
C LEU A 65 14.59 5.11 -2.91
N GLN A 66 15.18 4.54 -1.85
CA GLN A 66 15.93 5.27 -0.82
C GLN A 66 15.19 6.52 -0.30
N PRO A 67 13.91 6.41 0.13
CA PRO A 67 13.11 7.59 0.44
C PRO A 67 13.60 8.29 1.71
N ASN A 68 13.50 9.62 1.78
CA ASN A 68 13.80 10.34 3.02
C ASN A 68 12.78 10.03 4.12
N ILE A 69 11.53 9.75 3.74
CA ILE A 69 10.42 9.47 4.66
C ILE A 69 9.67 8.23 4.17
N PHE A 70 9.48 7.23 5.03
CA PHE A 70 8.61 6.08 4.81
C PHE A 70 7.43 6.15 5.79
N VAL A 71 6.22 6.17 5.26
CA VAL A 71 4.98 6.32 6.04
C VAL A 71 4.28 4.96 6.15
N THR A 72 3.92 4.54 7.37
CA THR A 72 3.28 3.23 7.61
C THR A 72 2.41 3.24 8.86
N PRO A 73 1.26 2.54 8.90
CA PRO A 73 0.52 2.34 10.14
C PRO A 73 1.25 1.36 11.10
N ASP A 74 2.09 0.47 10.56
CA ASP A 74 2.79 -0.59 11.29
C ASP A 74 4.18 -0.14 11.76
N LEU A 75 4.29 1.02 12.43
CA LEU A 75 5.58 1.64 12.79
C LEU A 75 6.54 0.65 13.48
N GLN A 76 6.07 -0.03 14.53
CA GLN A 76 6.89 -0.93 15.35
C GLN A 76 7.52 -2.06 14.52
N LYS A 77 6.72 -2.67 13.64
CA LYS A 77 7.12 -3.78 12.76
C LYS A 77 8.28 -3.39 11.82
N PHE A 78 8.31 -2.16 11.34
CA PHE A 78 9.37 -1.69 10.45
C PHE A 78 10.59 -1.14 11.20
N ILE A 79 10.41 -0.66 12.44
CA ILE A 79 11.53 -0.37 13.35
C ILE A 79 12.31 -1.67 13.64
N GLU A 80 11.62 -2.76 13.95
CA GLU A 80 12.26 -4.07 14.23
C GLU A 80 13.01 -4.65 13.02
N GLN A 81 12.59 -4.29 11.80
CA GLN A 81 13.21 -4.74 10.56
C GLN A 81 14.18 -3.71 9.98
N LYS A 82 14.55 -2.67 10.74
CA LYS A 82 15.43 -1.59 10.28
C LYS A 82 16.80 -2.11 9.80
N ASN A 83 17.28 -3.21 10.36
CA ASN A 83 18.52 -3.87 9.92
C ASN A 83 18.46 -4.39 8.47
N LYS A 84 17.28 -4.61 7.90
CA LYS A 84 17.08 -5.01 6.51
C LYS A 84 16.95 -3.82 5.55
N ILE A 85 16.77 -2.62 6.08
CA ILE A 85 16.66 -1.38 5.31
C ILE A 85 18.08 -0.84 5.10
N THR A 86 18.53 -0.81 3.85
CA THR A 86 19.86 -0.29 3.48
C THR A 86 19.88 1.24 3.42
N SER A 87 18.71 1.86 3.32
CA SER A 87 18.58 3.31 3.35
C SER A 87 18.95 3.87 4.73
N ARG A 88 20.11 4.53 4.79
CA ARG A 88 20.70 5.02 6.04
C ARG A 88 19.92 6.18 6.67
N ASN A 89 19.16 6.92 5.86
CA ASN A 89 18.52 8.18 6.25
C ASN A 89 16.99 8.15 6.14
N THR A 90 16.37 7.00 5.88
CA THR A 90 14.90 6.92 5.86
C THR A 90 14.33 7.10 7.26
N LYS A 91 13.54 8.15 7.46
CA LYS A 91 12.70 8.34 8.65
C LYS A 91 11.42 7.53 8.49
N ILE A 92 11.14 6.63 9.43
CA ILE A 92 9.86 5.89 9.46
C ILE A 92 8.86 6.70 10.29
N VAL A 93 7.72 7.03 9.70
CA VAL A 93 6.67 7.84 10.32
C VAL A 93 5.39 7.01 10.43
N LYS A 94 4.73 7.09 11.60
CA LYS A 94 3.45 6.43 11.82
C LYS A 94 2.34 7.21 11.11
N ASP A 95 1.61 6.52 10.24
CA ASP A 95 0.32 7.00 9.77
C ASP A 95 -0.77 6.68 10.79
N THR A 96 -1.74 7.58 10.93
CA THR A 96 -2.94 7.35 11.75
C THR A 96 -4.12 7.20 10.82
N PRO A 97 -4.67 5.97 10.68
CA PRO A 97 -5.77 5.74 9.76
C PRO A 97 -6.96 6.63 10.10
N HIS A 98 -7.40 7.43 9.14
CA HIS A 98 -8.69 8.10 9.22
C HIS A 98 -9.80 7.11 8.86
N ARG A 99 -10.91 7.15 9.61
CA ARG A 99 -12.04 6.26 9.35
C ARG A 99 -12.70 6.66 8.03
N ILE A 100 -12.55 5.81 7.03
CA ILE A 100 -13.24 5.86 5.73
C ILE A 100 -13.94 4.53 5.51
N ASP A 101 -15.03 4.54 4.75
CA ASP A 101 -15.71 3.30 4.37
C ASP A 101 -14.74 2.40 3.59
N SER A 102 -14.46 1.23 4.14
CA SER A 102 -13.64 0.22 3.49
C SER A 102 -14.36 -0.34 2.26
N THR A 103 -13.60 -0.92 1.32
CA THR A 103 -14.19 -1.63 0.17
C THR A 103 -15.13 -2.77 0.60
N THR A 104 -14.97 -3.32 1.81
CA THR A 104 -15.90 -4.31 2.34
C THR A 104 -17.20 -3.66 2.79
N GLU A 105 -17.13 -2.55 3.51
CA GLU A 105 -18.32 -1.80 3.93
C GLU A 105 -19.11 -1.27 2.74
N ILE A 106 -18.45 -0.74 1.71
CA ILE A 106 -19.11 -0.30 0.47
C ILE A 106 -19.86 -1.46 -0.20
N ILE A 107 -19.25 -2.64 -0.32
CA ILE A 107 -19.91 -3.82 -0.91
C ILE A 107 -21.09 -4.26 -0.06
N ASN A 108 -20.92 -4.34 1.27
CA ASN A 108 -22.00 -4.74 2.16
C ASN A 108 -23.17 -3.76 2.05
N ARG A 109 -22.89 -2.45 1.99
CA ARG A 109 -23.92 -1.42 1.79
C ARG A 109 -24.65 -1.61 0.46
N ILE A 110 -23.94 -1.91 -0.64
CA ILE A 110 -24.57 -2.22 -1.93
C ILE A 110 -25.46 -3.46 -1.80
N LEU A 111 -24.96 -4.55 -1.19
CA LEU A 111 -25.73 -5.79 -1.03
C LEU A 111 -27.00 -5.60 -0.19
N GLU A 112 -26.96 -4.76 0.86
CA GLU A 112 -28.14 -4.43 1.66
C GLU A 112 -29.13 -3.54 0.90
N LEU A 113 -28.66 -2.58 0.09
CA LEU A 113 -29.54 -1.70 -0.70
C LEU A 113 -30.30 -2.44 -1.81
N TYR A 114 -29.74 -3.56 -2.29
CA TYR A 114 -30.33 -4.37 -3.36
C TYR A 114 -30.75 -5.77 -2.87
N LYS A 115 -30.97 -5.93 -1.55
CA LYS A 115 -31.62 -7.11 -0.97
C LYS A 115 -33.13 -6.96 -1.14
N ASN A 116 -33.76 -7.95 -1.77
CA ASN A 116 -35.22 -8.03 -1.89
C ASN A 116 -35.89 -8.14 -0.52
#